data_AF-A0A845GJ30-F1
#
_entry.id   AF-A0A845GJ30-F1
#
_cell.length_a   1.000
_cell.length_b   1.000
_cell.length_c   1.000
_cell.angle_alpha   90.00
_cell.angle_beta   90.00
_cell.angle_gamma   90.00
#
_symmetry.space_group_name_H-M   'P 1'
#
loop_
_entity.id
_entity.type
_entity.pdbx_description
1 polymer ?
#
loop_
_entity_poly.entity_id
_entity_poly.type
_entity_poly.pdbx_seq_one_letter_code
_entity_poly.pdbx_strand_id
1 'polypeptide(L)'
;MKTSYAMLGLCLAISACAQAQSEPTPAEHVFDVLASPKLFTSNWKQAMQQLAPWCKPSTRPEREQIKRGNVECGENVKADSFAMSPEMGGNIELVQASFGGAANCAYVKKILTRNFGKPSKVKGECEMEWKIKPAGKGGPQRYASFQATTDDDKLYYTLGVEQGP
;
A
#
# COMPACT_ATOMS: atom_id res chain seq x y z
N MET A 1 -12.54 -68.54 24.42
CA MET A 1 -11.08 -68.35 24.22
C MET A 1 -10.75 -68.51 22.75
N LYS A 2 -10.40 -67.40 22.07
CA LYS A 2 -9.31 -67.30 21.07
C LYS A 2 -9.29 -65.85 20.56
N THR A 3 -8.19 -65.20 20.89
CA THR A 3 -7.76 -63.84 20.59
C THR A 3 -7.52 -63.64 19.09
N SER A 4 -7.77 -62.44 18.59
CA SER A 4 -7.08 -61.88 17.43
C SER A 4 -7.02 -60.37 17.59
N TYR A 5 -5.81 -59.88 17.89
CA TYR A 5 -5.38 -58.49 17.84
C TYR A 5 -4.76 -58.23 16.45
N ALA A 6 -5.17 -57.16 15.80
CA ALA A 6 -4.46 -56.35 14.78
C ALA A 6 -5.52 -55.34 14.27
N MET A 7 -5.28 -54.06 14.02
CA MET A 7 -4.06 -53.32 13.73
C MET A 7 -4.35 -51.82 13.99
N LEU A 8 -3.32 -51.08 14.36
CA LEU A 8 -3.27 -49.61 14.42
C LEU A 8 -3.62 -48.95 13.08
N GLY A 9 -4.02 -47.66 13.16
CA GLY A 9 -3.88 -46.68 12.09
C GLY A 9 -4.80 -45.49 12.31
N LEU A 10 -4.57 -44.64 13.31
CA LEU A 10 -3.85 -43.37 13.17
C LEU A 10 -4.14 -42.63 11.86
N CYS A 11 -5.06 -41.66 11.92
CA CYS A 11 -5.20 -40.43 11.12
C CYS A 11 -6.60 -39.91 11.49
N LEU A 12 -6.76 -38.75 12.10
CA LEU A 12 -6.78 -37.48 11.37
C LEU A 12 -6.32 -36.38 12.33
N ALA A 13 -5.09 -35.89 12.12
CA ALA A 13 -4.73 -34.56 12.55
C ALA A 13 -5.56 -33.58 11.71
N ILE A 14 -6.71 -33.17 12.25
CA ILE A 14 -7.59 -32.20 11.60
C ILE A 14 -6.89 -30.85 11.66
N SER A 15 -6.50 -30.38 10.48
CA SER A 15 -6.28 -28.98 10.13
C SER A 15 -5.49 -28.16 11.13
N ALA A 16 -4.16 -28.35 11.12
CA ALA A 16 -3.33 -27.16 11.06
C ALA A 16 -3.70 -26.45 9.75
N CYS A 17 -4.71 -25.57 9.80
CA CYS A 17 -4.82 -24.48 8.85
C CYS A 17 -3.51 -23.72 9.02
N ALA A 18 -2.52 -24.10 8.23
CA ALA A 18 -1.47 -23.20 7.83
C ALA A 18 -2.22 -22.03 7.19
N GLN A 19 -2.55 -21.02 7.99
CA GLN A 19 -2.51 -19.66 7.52
C GLN A 19 -1.06 -19.47 7.09
N ALA A 20 -0.74 -19.95 5.89
CA ALA A 20 0.33 -19.39 5.11
C ALA A 20 -0.09 -17.94 4.96
N GLN A 21 0.36 -17.10 5.91
CA GLN A 21 0.42 -15.68 5.70
C GLN A 21 1.32 -15.54 4.48
N SER A 22 0.70 -15.47 3.30
CA SER A 22 1.40 -15.24 2.06
C SER A 22 2.22 -13.97 2.27
N GLU A 23 3.54 -14.07 2.10
CA GLU A 23 4.40 -12.90 2.19
C GLU A 23 3.86 -11.83 1.23
N PRO A 24 3.78 -10.56 1.66
CA PRO A 24 3.34 -9.49 0.80
C PRO A 24 4.17 -9.47 -0.47
N THR A 25 3.50 -9.38 -1.63
CA THR A 25 4.20 -9.14 -2.90
C THR A 25 4.97 -7.82 -2.84
N PRO A 26 5.97 -7.59 -3.69
CA PRO A 26 6.71 -6.32 -3.73
C PRO A 26 5.80 -5.09 -3.86
N ALA A 27 4.73 -5.18 -4.67
CA ALA A 27 3.73 -4.13 -4.80
C ALA A 27 2.97 -3.88 -3.48
N GLU A 28 2.48 -4.95 -2.85
CA GLU A 28 1.82 -4.90 -1.54
C GLU A 28 2.75 -4.30 -0.47
N HIS A 29 4.03 -4.65 -0.49
CA HIS A 29 5.03 -4.13 0.44
C HIS A 29 5.22 -2.61 0.30
N VAL A 30 5.27 -2.11 -0.95
CA VAL A 30 5.31 -0.67 -1.23
C VAL A 30 4.01 0.00 -0.77
N PHE A 31 2.86 -0.61 -1.00
CA PHE A 31 1.58 -0.10 -0.51
C PHE A 31 1.49 -0.05 1.02
N ASP A 32 2.03 -1.04 1.73
CA ASP A 32 2.09 -1.03 3.20
C ASP A 32 2.88 0.19 3.72
N VAL A 33 3.96 0.57 3.03
CA VAL A 33 4.71 1.80 3.34
C VAL A 33 3.87 3.04 3.04
N LEU A 34 3.24 3.09 1.86
CA LEU A 34 2.43 4.24 1.43
C LEU A 34 1.22 4.49 2.34
N ALA A 35 0.56 3.42 2.76
CA ALA A 35 -0.58 3.46 3.65
C ALA A 35 -0.18 3.55 5.14
N SER A 36 1.11 3.65 5.47
CA SER A 36 1.59 3.70 6.85
C SER A 36 1.33 5.07 7.48
N PRO A 37 0.78 5.14 8.71
CA PRO A 37 0.71 6.40 9.46
C PRO A 37 2.09 7.05 9.68
N LYS A 38 3.18 6.27 9.66
CA LYS A 38 4.54 6.79 9.82
C LYS A 38 4.97 7.66 8.64
N LEU A 39 4.37 7.48 7.46
CA LEU A 39 4.71 8.27 6.29
C LEU A 39 4.41 9.76 6.50
N PHE A 40 3.35 10.08 7.26
CA PHE A 40 2.95 11.47 7.58
C PHE A 40 3.97 12.26 8.40
N THR A 41 4.84 11.55 9.11
CA THR A 41 5.89 12.13 9.94
C THR A 41 7.28 11.82 9.40
N SER A 42 7.36 11.20 8.22
CA SER A 42 8.63 10.89 7.55
C SER A 42 9.01 12.03 6.63
N ASN A 43 10.30 12.39 6.61
CA ASN A 43 10.86 13.17 5.51
C ASN A 43 11.21 12.27 4.31
N TRP A 44 11.58 12.88 3.18
CA TRP A 44 11.94 12.16 1.95
C TRP A 44 12.96 11.04 2.18
N LYS A 45 14.07 11.31 2.90
CA LYS A 45 15.13 10.32 3.16
C LYS A 45 14.58 9.10 3.92
N GLN A 46 13.77 9.33 4.95
CA GLN A 46 13.15 8.27 5.75
C GLN A 46 12.10 7.48 4.95
N ALA A 47 11.33 8.14 4.09
CA ALA A 47 10.38 7.48 3.21
C ALA A 47 11.11 6.58 2.21
N MET A 48 12.17 7.08 1.57
CA MET A 48 12.97 6.29 0.64
C MET A 48 13.69 5.11 1.29
N GLN A 49 14.14 5.24 2.55
CA GLN A 49 14.68 4.12 3.31
C GLN A 49 13.65 3.03 3.58
N GLN A 50 12.39 3.39 3.83
CA GLN A 50 11.30 2.42 4.02
C GLN A 50 10.88 1.74 2.72
N LEU A 51 11.04 2.42 1.58
CA LEU A 51 10.73 1.88 0.25
C LEU A 51 11.86 1.00 -0.32
N ALA A 52 13.08 1.07 0.22
CA ALA A 52 14.18 0.21 -0.19
C ALA A 52 13.95 -1.26 0.23
N PRO A 53 14.41 -2.25 -0.56
CA PRO A 53 15.14 -2.12 -1.82
C PRO A 53 14.23 -1.96 -3.04
N TRP A 54 12.91 -1.92 -2.86
CA TRP A 54 11.93 -2.00 -3.95
C TRP A 54 11.85 -0.74 -4.80
N CYS A 55 12.05 0.43 -4.17
CA CYS A 55 12.11 1.71 -4.86
C CYS A 55 13.31 2.55 -4.42
N LYS A 56 13.71 3.47 -5.31
CA LYS A 56 14.83 4.40 -5.17
C LYS A 56 14.44 5.78 -5.71
N PRO A 57 15.19 6.85 -5.37
CA PRO A 57 15.00 8.14 -6.04
C PRO A 57 15.19 7.98 -7.54
N SER A 58 14.37 8.69 -8.31
CA SER A 58 14.43 8.65 -9.76
C SER A 58 15.76 9.23 -10.27
N THR A 59 16.37 8.48 -11.18
CA THR A 59 17.58 8.84 -11.92
C THR A 59 17.26 9.27 -13.35
N ARG A 60 15.98 9.18 -13.76
CA ARG A 60 15.49 9.66 -15.06
C ARG A 60 15.69 11.17 -15.23
N PRO A 61 15.78 11.67 -16.48
CA PRO A 61 15.75 13.11 -16.75
C PRO A 61 14.48 13.77 -16.21
N GLU A 62 14.56 15.02 -15.77
CA GLU A 62 13.44 15.80 -15.19
C GLU A 62 12.16 15.74 -16.04
N ARG A 63 12.29 15.86 -17.37
CA ARG A 63 11.15 15.77 -18.30
C ARG A 63 10.39 14.44 -18.20
N GLU A 64 11.08 13.35 -17.92
CA GLU A 64 10.45 12.05 -17.69
C GLU A 64 9.89 11.93 -16.27
N GLN A 65 10.54 12.55 -15.28
CA GLN A 65 10.04 12.61 -13.91
C GLN A 65 8.71 13.36 -13.82
N ILE A 66 8.47 14.37 -14.65
CA ILE A 66 7.14 15.03 -14.74
C ILE A 66 6.02 14.02 -15.04
N LYS A 67 6.33 12.98 -15.84
CA LYS A 67 5.34 11.97 -16.26
C LYS A 67 5.30 10.75 -15.34
N ARG A 68 6.46 10.32 -14.85
CA ARG A 68 6.63 9.06 -14.10
C ARG A 68 6.88 9.26 -12.61
N GLY A 69 7.06 10.50 -12.18
CA GLY A 69 7.40 10.87 -10.81
C GLY A 69 8.89 10.76 -10.48
N ASN A 70 9.20 11.18 -9.25
CA ASN A 70 10.54 11.28 -8.68
C ASN A 70 10.96 10.01 -7.90
N VAL A 71 10.15 8.95 -7.95
CA VAL A 71 10.46 7.63 -7.39
C VAL A 71 10.45 6.58 -8.50
N GLU A 72 11.51 5.76 -8.56
CA GLU A 72 11.62 4.60 -9.44
C GLU A 72 11.52 3.32 -8.63
N CYS A 73 10.65 2.39 -9.04
CA CYS A 73 10.56 1.06 -8.44
C CYS A 73 11.02 -0.03 -9.43
N GLY A 74 11.43 -1.18 -8.88
CA GLY A 74 11.69 -2.38 -9.68
C GLY A 74 10.45 -2.85 -10.44
N GLU A 75 10.66 -3.57 -11.55
CA GLU A 75 9.57 -4.03 -12.43
C GLU A 75 8.54 -4.90 -11.70
N ASN A 76 8.96 -5.65 -10.69
CA ASN A 76 8.12 -6.48 -9.85
C ASN A 76 7.15 -5.70 -8.95
N VAL A 77 7.39 -4.41 -8.71
CA VAL A 77 6.46 -3.50 -8.02
C VAL A 77 5.35 -3.04 -8.97
N LYS A 78 5.62 -3.05 -10.29
CA LYS A 78 4.69 -2.58 -11.34
C LYS A 78 4.21 -1.14 -11.14
N ALA A 79 5.03 -0.26 -10.56
CA ALA A 79 4.70 1.16 -10.45
C ALA A 79 4.92 1.87 -11.80
N ASP A 80 3.85 2.41 -12.37
CA ASP A 80 3.87 3.13 -13.65
C ASP A 80 4.31 4.59 -13.47
N SER A 81 3.76 5.22 -12.43
CA SER A 81 4.14 6.55 -11.95
C SER A 81 4.21 6.55 -10.43
N PHE A 82 5.19 7.22 -9.85
CA PHE A 82 5.29 7.38 -8.40
C PHE A 82 6.02 8.68 -8.07
N ALA A 83 5.27 9.64 -7.54
CA ALA A 83 5.78 10.91 -7.03
C ALA A 83 5.50 11.04 -5.53
N MET A 84 6.47 11.59 -4.78
CA MET A 84 6.24 12.10 -3.43
C MET A 84 6.81 13.51 -3.27
N SER A 85 6.19 14.33 -2.44
CA SER A 85 6.72 15.67 -2.12
C SER A 85 6.44 16.05 -0.67
N PRO A 86 7.22 16.98 -0.10
CA PRO A 86 8.45 17.58 -0.64
C PRO A 86 9.66 16.61 -0.66
N GLU A 87 10.57 16.80 -1.63
CA GLU A 87 11.84 16.04 -1.71
C GLU A 87 12.91 16.57 -0.73
N MET A 88 12.80 17.85 -0.36
CA MET A 88 13.72 18.51 0.56
C MET A 88 12.95 19.31 1.61
N GLY A 89 13.36 19.15 2.86
CA GLY A 89 12.71 19.81 4.00
C GLY A 89 11.33 19.24 4.30
N GLY A 90 10.86 19.44 5.53
CA GLY A 90 9.51 19.03 5.94
C GLY A 90 9.27 17.51 5.96
N ASN A 91 8.01 17.16 6.20
CA ASN A 91 7.50 15.79 6.13
C ASN A 91 6.76 15.60 4.80
N ILE A 92 6.59 14.36 4.36
CA ILE A 92 5.80 14.05 3.15
C ILE A 92 4.37 14.61 3.30
N GLU A 93 3.97 15.41 2.31
CA GLU A 93 2.67 16.07 2.21
C GLU A 93 1.82 15.52 1.06
N LEU A 94 2.47 15.01 0.00
CA LEU A 94 1.80 14.43 -1.16
C LEU A 94 2.49 13.14 -1.59
N VAL A 95 1.69 12.13 -1.90
CA VAL A 95 2.07 10.94 -2.67
C VAL A 95 1.06 10.78 -3.79
N GLN A 96 1.54 10.57 -5.00
CA GLN A 96 0.71 10.17 -6.15
C GLN A 96 1.39 8.99 -6.82
N ALA A 97 0.70 7.86 -6.87
CA ALA A 97 1.24 6.64 -7.43
C ALA A 97 0.20 5.90 -8.27
N SER A 98 0.66 5.24 -9.34
CA SER A 98 -0.14 4.31 -10.11
C SER A 98 0.60 2.99 -10.25
N PHE A 99 -0.13 1.89 -10.11
CA PHE A 99 0.42 0.53 -10.13
C PHE A 99 -0.39 -0.32 -11.08
N GLY A 100 0.26 -1.23 -11.80
CA GLY A 100 -0.42 -2.24 -12.60
C GLY A 100 -1.13 -3.27 -11.73
N GLY A 101 -2.29 -3.73 -12.18
CA GLY A 101 -3.09 -4.78 -11.55
C GLY A 101 -4.22 -4.24 -10.69
N ALA A 102 -5.42 -4.12 -11.29
CA ALA A 102 -6.65 -3.78 -10.57
C ALA A 102 -7.01 -4.82 -9.48
N ALA A 103 -6.47 -6.05 -9.60
CA ALA A 103 -6.59 -7.12 -8.62
C ALA A 103 -6.09 -6.73 -7.22
N ASN A 104 -5.20 -5.72 -7.10
CA ASN A 104 -4.73 -5.21 -5.82
C ASN A 104 -5.79 -4.44 -5.02
N CYS A 105 -6.96 -4.16 -5.61
CA CYS A 105 -8.05 -3.42 -4.95
C CYS A 105 -8.41 -3.97 -3.57
N ALA A 106 -8.61 -5.30 -3.46
CA ALA A 106 -9.01 -5.91 -2.19
C ALA A 106 -7.93 -5.73 -1.11
N TYR A 107 -6.66 -5.86 -1.49
CA TYR A 107 -5.53 -5.63 -0.60
C TYR A 107 -5.43 -4.17 -0.17
N VAL A 108 -5.44 -3.22 -1.10
CA VAL A 108 -5.32 -1.79 -0.80
C VAL A 108 -6.46 -1.32 0.09
N LYS A 109 -7.70 -1.73 -0.21
CA LYS A 109 -8.87 -1.48 0.64
C LYS A 109 -8.66 -2.01 2.07
N LYS A 110 -8.16 -3.25 2.20
CA LYS A 110 -7.88 -3.87 3.50
C LYS A 110 -6.84 -3.08 4.29
N ILE A 111 -5.74 -2.67 3.66
CA ILE A 111 -4.65 -1.97 4.35
C ILE A 111 -5.05 -0.55 4.75
N LEU A 112 -5.71 0.22 3.87
CA LEU A 112 -6.21 1.54 4.21
C LEU A 112 -7.25 1.47 5.33
N THR A 113 -8.13 0.46 5.30
CA THR A 113 -9.11 0.26 6.38
C THR A 113 -8.44 -0.09 7.70
N ARG A 114 -7.40 -0.94 7.67
CA ARG A 114 -6.62 -1.31 8.87
C ARG A 114 -5.94 -0.09 9.47
N ASN A 115 -5.34 0.77 8.64
CA ASN A 115 -4.47 1.85 9.11
C ASN A 115 -5.25 3.15 9.40
N PHE A 116 -6.35 3.42 8.69
CA PHE A 116 -7.09 4.69 8.76
C PHE A 116 -8.57 4.52 9.16
N GLY A 117 -9.05 3.29 9.37
CA GLY A 117 -10.44 3.02 9.73
C GLY A 117 -11.37 3.04 8.51
N LYS A 118 -12.65 3.32 8.73
CA LYS A 118 -13.65 3.29 7.65
C LYS A 118 -13.42 4.45 6.65
N PRO A 119 -13.63 4.22 5.34
CA PRO A 119 -13.57 5.30 4.35
C PRO A 119 -14.60 6.37 4.65
N SER A 120 -14.26 7.63 4.38
CA SER A 120 -15.18 8.76 4.45
C SER A 120 -16.11 8.84 3.23
N LYS A 121 -15.69 8.27 2.10
CA LYS A 121 -16.50 8.21 0.87
C LYS A 121 -16.24 6.88 0.15
N VAL A 122 -17.32 6.27 -0.33
CA VAL A 122 -17.29 5.05 -1.15
C VAL A 122 -18.09 5.35 -2.41
N LYS A 123 -17.43 5.31 -3.57
CA LYS A 123 -18.06 5.57 -4.88
C LYS A 123 -18.26 4.28 -5.69
N GLY A 124 -17.47 3.26 -5.39
CA GLY A 124 -17.56 1.93 -5.98
C GLY A 124 -16.81 0.91 -5.13
N GLU A 125 -16.77 -0.34 -5.58
CA GLU A 125 -16.07 -1.42 -4.86
C GLU A 125 -14.58 -1.13 -4.67
N CYS A 126 -13.97 -0.49 -5.67
CA CYS A 126 -12.54 -0.16 -5.74
C CYS A 126 -12.28 1.34 -5.91
N GLU A 127 -13.22 2.20 -5.52
CA GLU A 127 -13.04 3.66 -5.53
C GLU A 127 -13.48 4.24 -4.18
N MET A 128 -12.50 4.65 -3.37
CA MET A 128 -12.70 5.04 -1.98
C MET A 128 -11.78 6.17 -1.55
N GLU A 129 -12.25 6.95 -0.58
CA GLU A 129 -11.52 8.08 0.00
C GLU A 129 -11.62 8.02 1.53
N TRP A 130 -10.53 8.40 2.21
CA TRP A 130 -10.40 8.51 3.66
C TRP A 130 -10.01 9.94 4.02
N LYS A 131 -10.72 10.52 5.00
CA LYS A 131 -10.23 11.68 5.75
C LYS A 131 -9.43 11.17 6.93
N ILE A 132 -8.16 11.57 7.01
CA ILE A 132 -7.19 11.08 7.97
C ILE A 132 -6.91 12.17 8.99
N LYS A 133 -7.20 11.87 10.26
CA LYS A 133 -6.97 12.82 11.35
C LYS A 133 -5.49 13.20 11.43
N PRO A 134 -5.17 14.47 11.76
CA PRO A 134 -3.80 14.87 11.96
C PRO A 134 -3.12 14.02 13.05
N ALA A 135 -1.83 13.72 12.85
CA ALA A 135 -1.04 12.99 13.84
C ALA A 135 -0.84 13.75 15.17
N GLY A 136 -1.03 15.07 15.17
CA GLY A 136 -0.91 15.93 16.35
C GLY A 136 -1.97 17.03 16.37
N LYS A 137 -2.23 17.58 17.57
CA LYS A 137 -3.20 18.67 17.76
C LYS A 137 -2.80 19.90 16.93
N GLY A 138 -3.69 20.34 16.04
CA GLY A 138 -3.44 21.48 15.14
C GLY A 138 -2.62 21.15 13.88
N GLY A 139 -2.28 19.89 13.64
CA GLY A 139 -1.62 19.48 12.39
C GLY A 139 -2.57 19.53 11.18
N PRO A 140 -2.03 19.50 9.95
CA PRO A 140 -2.84 19.55 8.75
C PRO A 140 -3.73 18.30 8.63
N GLN A 141 -4.97 18.52 8.19
CA GLN A 141 -5.89 17.46 7.81
C GLN A 141 -5.36 16.77 6.56
N ARG A 142 -5.46 15.44 6.51
CA ARG A 142 -4.96 14.66 5.38
C ARG A 142 -6.05 13.80 4.78
N TYR A 143 -5.79 13.29 3.59
CA TYR A 143 -6.64 12.32 2.93
C TYR A 143 -5.82 11.22 2.26
N ALA A 144 -6.42 10.06 2.12
CA ALA A 144 -5.96 9.04 1.18
C ALA A 144 -7.12 8.70 0.24
N SER A 145 -6.82 8.40 -1.01
CA SER A 145 -7.78 7.87 -1.95
C SER A 145 -7.13 6.81 -2.81
N PHE A 146 -7.95 5.85 -3.26
CA PHE A 146 -7.54 4.97 -4.34
C PHE A 146 -8.70 4.70 -5.29
N GLN A 147 -8.34 4.42 -6.53
CA GLN A 147 -9.24 3.95 -7.58
C GLN A 147 -8.56 2.81 -8.33
N ALA A 148 -9.20 1.65 -8.42
CA ALA A 148 -8.75 0.61 -9.33
C ALA A 148 -9.70 0.52 -10.53
N THR A 149 -9.13 0.46 -11.72
CA THR A 149 -9.84 0.48 -13.00
C THR A 149 -9.45 -0.75 -13.81
N THR A 150 -10.45 -1.49 -14.28
CA THR A 150 -10.24 -2.67 -15.14
C THR A 150 -9.91 -2.29 -16.58
N ASP A 151 -10.30 -1.09 -17.01
CA ASP A 151 -10.16 -0.64 -18.41
C ASP A 151 -8.69 -0.47 -18.83
N ASP A 152 -7.84 -0.01 -17.91
CA ASP A 152 -6.39 0.16 -18.10
C ASP A 152 -5.57 -0.75 -17.18
N ASP A 153 -6.22 -1.65 -16.42
CA ASP A 153 -5.65 -2.54 -15.41
C ASP A 153 -4.73 -1.82 -14.42
N LYS A 154 -5.20 -0.71 -13.85
CA LYS A 154 -4.42 0.09 -12.91
C LYS A 154 -5.09 0.27 -11.56
N LEU A 155 -4.25 0.56 -10.57
CA LEU A 155 -4.63 1.12 -9.30
C LEU A 155 -3.95 2.47 -9.12
N TYR A 156 -4.74 3.52 -9.03
CA TYR A 156 -4.34 4.88 -8.72
C TYR A 156 -4.46 5.10 -7.22
N TYR A 157 -3.42 5.67 -6.61
CA TYR A 157 -3.36 5.99 -5.19
C TYR A 157 -2.91 7.44 -4.99
N THR A 158 -3.56 8.13 -4.07
CA THR A 158 -3.14 9.46 -3.61
C THR A 158 -3.16 9.53 -2.09
N LEU A 159 -2.13 10.14 -1.53
CA LEU A 159 -2.07 10.60 -0.15
C LEU A 159 -1.80 12.09 -0.20
N GLY A 160 -2.59 12.91 0.49
CA GLY A 160 -2.41 14.35 0.41
C GLY A 160 -2.75 15.07 1.71
N VAL A 161 -2.27 16.29 1.84
CA VAL A 161 -2.80 17.29 2.77
C VAL A 161 -4.04 17.93 2.15
N GLU A 162 -5.15 18.00 2.89
CA GLU A 162 -6.31 18.80 2.49
C GLU A 162 -5.87 20.26 2.48
N GLN A 163 -5.94 20.91 1.31
CA GLN A 163 -5.81 22.37 1.25
C GLN A 163 -7.03 22.97 1.95
N GLY A 164 -6.79 23.91 2.87
CA GLY A 164 -7.85 24.61 3.57
C GLY A 164 -8.79 25.34 2.61
N PRO A 165 -9.97 25.79 3.10
CA PRO A 165 -10.85 26.65 2.31
C PRO A 165 -10.15 27.94 1.85
#